data_AF-A0A810QBS5-F1
#
_entry.id   AF-A0A810QBS5-F1
#
_cell.length_a   1.000
_cell.length_b   1.000
_cell.length_c   1.000
_cell.angle_alpha   90.00
_cell.angle_beta   90.00
_cell.angle_gamma   90.00
#
_symmetry.space_group_name_H-M   'P 1'
#
loop_
_entity.id
_entity.type
_entity.pdbx_description
1 polymer ?
#
loop_
_entity_poly.entity_id
_entity_poly.type
_entity_poly.pdbx_seq_one_letter_code
_entity_poly.pdbx_strand_id
1 'polypeptide(L)'
;MKPQRDIDFHAPDSMETIPFGASFPAGHLVNPNSGYRTFAPKFNHEQCIRCLFCFVYCPEGAICKDGEQLTVDMDYCKGCGICAHECPKKCIEMVKEAE
;
A
#
# COMPACT_ATOMS: atom_id res chain seq x y z
N MET A 1 -12.18 -2.44 -4.32
CA MET A 1 -12.06 -3.91 -4.11
C MET A 1 -10.61 -4.23 -3.76
N LYS A 2 -10.33 -5.02 -2.71
CA LYS A 2 -8.94 -5.41 -2.39
C LYS A 2 -8.37 -6.24 -3.58
N PRO A 3 -7.11 -6.04 -4.01
CA PRO A 3 -6.53 -6.81 -5.10
C PRO A 3 -6.64 -8.31 -4.80
N GLN A 4 -6.78 -9.15 -5.84
CA GLN A 4 -6.77 -10.60 -5.66
C GLN A 4 -5.45 -11.00 -5.00
N ARG A 5 -5.57 -11.47 -3.76
CA ARG A 5 -4.45 -11.93 -2.94
C ARG A 5 -4.12 -13.33 -3.40
N ASP A 6 -2.84 -13.61 -3.57
CA ASP A 6 -2.37 -14.98 -3.56
C ASP A 6 -2.45 -15.48 -2.11
N ILE A 7 -3.48 -16.27 -1.82
CA ILE A 7 -3.78 -16.81 -0.49
C ILE A 7 -3.13 -18.17 -0.24
N ASP A 8 -2.45 -18.73 -1.25
CA ASP A 8 -1.82 -20.05 -1.18
C ASP A 8 -0.43 -19.97 -0.53
N PHE A 9 -0.25 -19.06 0.44
CA PHE A 9 0.96 -18.98 1.23
C PHE A 9 1.04 -20.17 2.19
N HIS A 10 2.06 -21.01 1.98
CA HIS A 10 2.47 -22.00 2.97
C HIS A 10 3.64 -21.43 3.77
N ALA A 11 3.41 -21.22 5.08
CA ALA A 11 4.49 -20.87 5.99
C ALA A 11 5.58 -21.96 5.98
N PRO A 12 6.87 -21.60 6.01
CA PRO A 12 7.94 -22.59 6.00
C PRO A 12 7.92 -23.42 7.30
N ASP A 13 7.91 -24.75 7.16
CA ASP A 13 7.85 -25.71 8.27
C ASP A 13 9.24 -26.05 8.84
N SER A 14 10.32 -25.76 8.10
CA SER A 14 11.70 -26.02 8.52
C SER A 14 12.65 -24.90 8.09
N MET A 15 13.82 -24.84 8.74
CA MET A 15 14.90 -23.92 8.37
C MET A 15 15.34 -24.07 6.90
N GLU A 16 15.22 -25.27 6.32
CA GLU A 16 15.57 -25.51 4.91
C GLU A 16 14.53 -24.92 3.95
N THR A 17 13.29 -24.77 4.41
CA THR A 17 12.19 -24.16 3.64
C THR A 17 12.10 -22.64 3.81
N ILE A 18 12.90 -22.07 4.72
CA ILE A 18 12.99 -20.62 4.89
C ILE A 18 13.71 -20.03 3.67
N PRO A 19 13.14 -19.04 2.97
CA PRO A 19 13.81 -18.42 1.85
C PRO A 19 15.09 -17.71 2.31
N PHE A 20 16.19 -17.96 1.59
CA PHE A 20 17.55 -17.50 1.91
C PHE A 20 17.77 -15.96 1.86
N GLY A 21 16.70 -15.16 1.78
CA GLY A 21 16.79 -13.71 1.83
C GLY A 21 15.41 -13.04 1.80
N ALA A 22 15.41 -11.71 1.93
CA ALA A 22 14.20 -10.89 1.80
C ALA A 22 13.58 -10.93 0.39
N SER A 23 14.29 -11.51 -0.58
CA SER A 23 13.88 -11.63 -1.98
C SER A 23 13.22 -12.99 -2.23
N PHE A 24 11.94 -13.08 -1.87
CA PHE A 24 11.00 -14.14 -2.30
C PHE A 24 10.43 -13.78 -3.70
N PRO A 25 9.70 -14.67 -4.43
CA PRO A 25 8.93 -14.25 -5.61
C PRO A 25 8.22 -12.91 -5.37
N ALA A 26 8.48 -11.95 -6.26
CA ALA A 26 8.07 -10.57 -6.09
C ALA A 26 6.55 -10.48 -5.88
N GLY A 27 6.12 -9.87 -4.77
CA GLY A 27 4.69 -9.62 -4.48
C GLY A 27 4.14 -10.21 -3.18
N HIS A 28 4.95 -10.88 -2.36
CA HIS A 28 4.43 -11.62 -1.21
C HIS A 28 4.63 -10.87 0.13
N LEU A 29 3.66 -10.02 0.52
CA LEU A 29 3.47 -9.65 1.92
C LEU A 29 2.34 -10.53 2.50
N VAL A 30 2.73 -11.59 3.18
CA VAL A 30 1.80 -12.64 3.66
C VAL A 30 0.88 -12.18 4.79
N ASN A 31 1.31 -11.15 5.53
CA ASN A 31 0.59 -10.59 6.67
C ASN A 31 0.46 -9.07 6.53
N PRO A 32 -0.67 -8.48 6.96
CA PRO A 32 -0.81 -7.04 7.12
C PRO A 32 0.33 -6.47 7.97
N ASN A 33 0.89 -5.33 7.56
CA ASN A 33 1.93 -4.60 8.31
C ASN A 33 1.50 -3.17 8.66
N SER A 34 0.19 -2.93 8.65
CA SER A 34 -0.46 -1.63 8.91
C SER A 34 -0.13 -1.01 10.27
N GLY A 35 0.35 -1.80 11.25
CA GLY A 35 0.71 -1.33 12.58
C GLY A 35 1.88 -0.33 12.65
N TYR A 36 2.56 -0.05 11.54
CA TYR A 36 3.65 0.92 11.50
C TYR A 36 3.22 2.37 11.25
N ARG A 37 1.94 2.62 10.95
CA ARG A 37 1.46 3.95 10.60
C ARG A 37 1.24 4.84 11.82
N THR A 38 1.82 6.03 11.77
CA THR A 38 1.39 7.17 12.61
C THR A 38 0.37 8.05 11.88
N PHE A 39 0.37 8.04 10.54
CA PHE A 39 -0.52 8.83 9.69
C PHE A 39 -1.06 8.00 8.53
N ALA A 40 -2.28 8.26 8.10
CA ALA A 40 -2.93 7.67 6.93
C ALA A 40 -3.17 8.72 5.83
N PRO A 41 -3.05 8.36 4.54
CA PRO A 41 -3.48 9.23 3.46
C PRO A 41 -5.01 9.24 3.32
N LYS A 42 -5.60 10.43 3.26
CA LYS A 42 -7.02 10.68 2.98
C LYS A 42 -7.14 11.40 1.64
N PHE A 43 -7.78 10.74 0.67
CA PHE A 43 -7.94 11.27 -0.68
C PHE A 43 -9.19 12.15 -0.77
N ASN A 44 -9.07 13.30 -1.41
CA ASN A 44 -10.19 14.06 -1.96
C ASN A 44 -10.37 13.68 -3.43
N HIS A 45 -11.34 12.80 -3.71
CA HIS A 45 -11.58 12.27 -5.05
C HIS A 45 -12.18 13.29 -6.02
N GLU A 46 -12.88 14.32 -5.53
CA GLU A 46 -13.45 15.36 -6.38
C GLU A 46 -12.37 16.21 -7.07
N GLN A 47 -11.23 16.40 -6.40
CA GLN A 47 -10.10 17.16 -6.93
C GLN A 47 -9.07 16.28 -7.67
N CYS A 48 -9.24 14.96 -7.61
CA CYS A 48 -8.29 14.02 -8.20
C CYS A 48 -8.44 13.97 -9.73
N ILE A 49 -7.36 14.32 -10.44
CA ILE A 49 -7.31 14.26 -11.91
C ILE A 49 -6.83 12.90 -12.45
N ARG A 50 -6.61 11.91 -11.57
CA ARG A 50 -6.21 10.53 -11.93
C ARG A 50 -4.91 10.44 -12.74
N CYS A 51 -3.93 11.30 -12.42
CA CYS A 51 -2.60 11.30 -13.05
C CYS A 51 -1.71 10.10 -12.68
N LEU A 52 -2.12 9.27 -11.72
CA LEU A 52 -1.41 8.06 -11.25
C LEU A 52 -0.03 8.29 -10.61
N PHE A 53 0.37 9.52 -10.29
CA PHE A 53 1.66 9.76 -9.63
C PHE A 53 1.73 9.09 -8.26
N CYS A 54 0.69 9.23 -7.44
CA CYS A 54 0.63 8.55 -6.15
C CYS A 54 0.68 7.01 -6.28
N PHE A 55 0.21 6.45 -7.40
CA PHE A 55 0.30 5.02 -7.70
C PHE A 55 1.73 4.60 -8.04
N VAL A 56 2.40 5.33 -8.93
CA VAL A 56 3.77 5.03 -9.38
C VAL A 56 4.81 5.23 -8.28
N TYR A 57 4.66 6.26 -7.46
CA TYR A 57 5.64 6.61 -6.42
C TYR A 57 5.45 5.87 -5.09
N CYS A 58 4.41 5.05 -4.94
CA CYS A 58 4.21 4.32 -3.69
C CYS A 58 5.26 3.20 -3.55
N PRO A 59 6.20 3.29 -2.59
CA PRO A 59 7.27 2.30 -2.45
C PRO A 59 6.73 0.92 -2.02
N GLU A 60 5.58 0.90 -1.34
CA GLU A 60 4.91 -0.34 -0.89
C GLU A 60 3.98 -0.92 -1.96
N GLY A 61 3.70 -0.19 -3.04
CA GLY A 61 2.65 -0.59 -4.00
C GLY A 61 1.24 -0.63 -3.41
N ALA A 62 1.00 0.04 -2.28
CA ALA A 62 -0.27 0.01 -1.54
C ALA A 62 -1.39 0.85 -2.17
N ILE A 63 -1.15 1.55 -3.29
CA ILE A 63 -2.19 2.31 -3.98
C ILE A 63 -2.79 1.41 -5.07
N CYS A 64 -4.10 1.24 -5.07
CA CYS A 64 -4.82 0.38 -6.00
C CYS A 64 -5.71 1.20 -6.93
N LYS A 65 -6.00 0.64 -8.11
CA LYS A 65 -7.01 1.15 -9.06
C LYS A 65 -8.31 0.39 -8.80
N ASP A 66 -9.36 1.09 -8.35
CA ASP A 66 -10.70 0.56 -8.11
C ASP A 66 -11.68 1.23 -9.09
N GLY A 67 -11.83 0.62 -10.27
CA GLY A 67 -12.54 1.24 -11.38
C GLY A 67 -11.88 2.57 -11.79
N GLU A 68 -12.62 3.66 -11.67
CA GLU A 68 -12.12 5.01 -11.96
C GLU A 68 -11.44 5.71 -10.77
N GLN A 69 -11.51 5.15 -9.56
CA GLN A 69 -10.94 5.77 -8.36
C GLN A 69 -9.62 5.10 -7.95
N LEU A 70 -8.79 5.86 -7.23
CA LEU A 70 -7.58 5.33 -6.60
C LEU A 70 -7.87 5.08 -5.13
N THR A 71 -7.66 3.86 -4.67
CA THR A 71 -7.84 3.48 -3.26
C THR A 71 -6.50 3.12 -2.64
N VAL A 72 -6.45 3.03 -1.32
CA VAL A 72 -5.25 2.61 -0.59
C VAL A 72 -5.53 1.30 0.13
N ASP A 73 -4.68 0.30 -0.05
CA ASP A 73 -4.69 -0.88 0.80
C ASP A 73 -4.10 -0.53 2.16
N MET A 74 -5.00 -0.25 3.11
CA MET A 74 -4.66 0.11 4.47
C MET A 74 -4.11 -1.07 5.28
N ASP A 75 -4.05 -2.29 4.75
CA ASP A 75 -3.33 -3.40 5.40
C ASP A 75 -1.81 -3.29 5.19
N TYR A 76 -1.36 -2.56 4.15
CA TYR A 76 0.06 -2.45 3.76
C TYR A 76 0.59 -1.02 3.65
N CYS A 77 -0.29 -0.02 3.66
CA CYS A 77 0.15 1.36 3.71
C CYS A 77 1.00 1.59 4.96
N LYS A 78 2.19 2.18 4.83
CA LYS A 78 3.05 2.57 5.96
C LYS A 78 2.93 4.05 6.35
N GLY A 79 2.04 4.81 5.70
CA GLY A 79 1.80 6.19 6.10
C GLY A 79 2.95 7.15 5.80
N CYS A 80 3.84 6.80 4.87
CA CYS A 80 5.06 7.57 4.58
C CYS A 80 4.83 8.95 3.96
N GLY A 81 3.63 9.24 3.44
CA GLY A 81 3.26 10.54 2.89
C GLY A 81 3.79 10.86 1.49
N ILE A 82 4.56 9.97 0.84
CA ILE A 82 5.09 10.20 -0.52
C ILE A 82 3.96 10.45 -1.52
N CYS A 83 2.86 9.69 -1.43
CA CYS A 83 1.69 9.90 -2.30
C CYS A 83 1.12 11.32 -2.20
N ALA A 84 1.06 11.89 -0.98
CA ALA A 84 0.62 13.25 -0.75
C ALA A 84 1.62 14.29 -1.26
N HIS A 85 2.92 14.04 -1.09
CA HIS A 85 3.98 14.89 -1.60
C HIS A 85 3.95 14.97 -3.13
N GLU A 86 3.88 13.83 -3.81
CA GLU A 86 3.94 13.73 -5.27
C GLU A 86 2.63 14.10 -5.97
N CYS A 87 1.53 14.27 -5.23
CA CYS A 87 0.26 14.67 -5.82
C CYS A 87 0.35 16.12 -6.34
N PRO A 88 0.25 16.36 -7.67
CA PRO A 88 0.32 17.72 -8.21
C PRO A 88 -0.90 18.57 -7.84
N LYS A 89 -2.04 17.93 -7.57
CA LYS A 89 -3.27 18.58 -7.10
C LYS A 89 -3.31 18.79 -5.58
N LYS A 90 -2.34 18.23 -4.83
CA LYS A 90 -2.31 18.23 -3.36
C LYS A 90 -3.65 17.80 -2.74
N CYS A 91 -4.34 16.85 -3.40
CA CYS A 91 -5.65 16.36 -2.99
C CYS A 91 -5.58 15.12 -2.06
N ILE A 92 -4.43 14.91 -1.40
CA ILE A 92 -4.22 13.81 -0.45
C ILE A 92 -3.69 14.45 0.82
N GLU A 93 -4.46 14.33 1.90
CA GLU A 93 -4.10 14.83 3.22
C GLU A 93 -3.55 13.68 4.08
N MET A 94 -2.46 13.91 4.81
CA MET A 94 -1.97 12.93 5.79
C MET A 94 -2.62 13.20 7.14
N VAL A 95 -3.57 12.34 7.53
CA VAL A 95 -4.30 12.45 8.80
C VAL A 95 -3.64 11.55 9.84
N LYS A 96 -3.57 11.99 11.11
CA LYS A 96 -3.02 11.16 12.18
C LYS A 96 -3.90 9.93 12.35
N GLU A 97 -3.27 8.76 12.41
CA GLU A 97 -3.91 7.50 12.81
C GLU A 97 -4.12 7.61 14.32
N ALA A 98 -5.18 8.30 14.72
CA ALA A 98 -5.59 8.37 16.11
C ALA A 98 -6.31 7.06 16.46
N GLU A 99 -5.95 6.52 17.63
CA GLU A 99 -6.43 5.26 18.24
C GLU A 99 -7.91 4.92 18.00
#